data_AF-A0A329TGJ2-F1
#
_entry.id   AF-A0A329TGJ2-F1
#
_cell.length_a   1.000
_cell.length_b   1.000
_cell.length_c   1.000
_cell.angle_alpha   90.00
_cell.angle_beta   90.00
_cell.angle_gamma   90.00
#
_symmetry.space_group_name_H-M   'P 1'
#
loop_
_entity.id
_entity.type
_entity.pdbx_description
1 polymer ?
#
loop_
_entity_poly.entity_id
_entity_poly.type
_entity_poly.pdbx_seq_one_letter_code
_entity_poly.pdbx_strand_id
1 'polypeptide(L)'
;MTQQQRRATRNALARYGQRGYRQTFEGRGWSLAIEQALSYYDQTDPIRARLLRMRYFEHRSIEDVMEQLNLSYSTYQKAHSDLLSTIAVYAAHNGQL
;
A
#
# COMPACT_ATOMS: atom_id res chain seq x y z
N MET A 1 -9.97 9.95 -4.61
CA MET A 1 -8.51 10.16 -4.76
C MET A 1 -8.21 10.61 -6.19
N THR A 2 -7.39 11.64 -6.37
CA THR A 2 -7.00 12.14 -7.70
C THR A 2 -6.01 11.19 -8.39
N GLN A 3 -5.85 11.30 -9.71
CA GLN A 3 -4.87 10.49 -10.45
C GLN A 3 -3.43 10.77 -9.99
N GLN A 4 -3.15 12.02 -9.59
CA GLN A 4 -1.86 12.44 -9.05
C GLN A 4 -1.57 11.76 -7.71
N GLN A 5 -2.51 11.80 -6.76
CA GLN A 5 -2.39 11.11 -5.47
C GLN A 5 -2.19 9.60 -5.64
N ARG A 6 -2.92 8.99 -6.59
CA ARG A 6 -2.76 7.57 -6.92
C ARG A 6 -1.35 7.24 -7.41
N ARG A 7 -0.80 8.09 -8.29
CA ARG A 7 0.56 7.93 -8.83
C ARG A 7 1.61 8.09 -7.72
N ALA A 8 1.49 9.13 -6.89
CA ALA A 8 2.38 9.36 -5.75
C ALA A 8 2.39 8.16 -4.80
N THR A 9 1.21 7.66 -4.43
CA THR A 9 1.07 6.50 -3.53
C THR A 9 1.70 5.23 -4.11
N ARG A 10 1.50 4.96 -5.42
CA ARG A 10 2.15 3.82 -6.09
C ARG A 10 3.68 3.96 -6.12
N ASN A 11 4.19 5.16 -6.36
CA ASN A 11 5.62 5.42 -6.36
C ASN A 11 6.22 5.21 -4.95
N ALA A 12 5.56 5.69 -3.91
CA ALA A 12 5.97 5.48 -2.53
C ALA A 12 6.02 3.99 -2.17
N LEU A 13 4.97 3.23 -2.52
CA LEU A 13 4.92 1.78 -2.32
C LEU A 13 6.01 1.03 -3.09
N ALA A 14 6.31 1.44 -4.32
CA ALA A 14 7.41 0.85 -5.11
C ALA A 14 8.79 1.12 -4.48
N ARG A 15 8.93 2.22 -3.74
CA ARG A 15 10.18 2.62 -3.07
C ARG A 15 10.29 2.12 -1.63
N TYR A 16 9.20 1.67 -1.01
CA TYR A 16 9.14 1.27 0.41
C TYR A 16 10.16 0.19 0.80
N GLY A 17 10.51 -0.70 -0.13
CA GLY A 17 11.54 -1.74 0.04
C GLY A 17 12.97 -1.32 -0.35
N GLN A 18 13.17 -0.11 -0.89
CA GLN A 18 14.49 0.36 -1.31
C GLN A 18 15.33 0.79 -0.10
N ARG A 19 16.58 0.30 -0.05
CA ARG A 19 17.51 0.63 1.03
C ARG A 19 17.71 2.15 1.12
N GLY A 20 17.56 2.71 2.31
CA GLY A 20 17.72 4.14 2.55
C GLY A 20 16.48 5.00 2.27
N TYR A 21 15.44 4.49 1.61
CA TYR A 21 14.23 5.29 1.34
C TYR A 21 13.59 5.81 2.63
N ARG A 22 13.41 4.93 3.62
CA ARG A 22 12.84 5.27 4.94
C ARG A 22 13.68 6.26 5.75
N GLN A 23 14.91 6.56 5.35
CA GLN A 23 15.80 7.51 6.04
C GLN A 23 15.64 8.93 5.49
N THR A 24 15.06 9.08 4.29
CA THR A 24 14.72 10.39 3.71
C THR A 24 13.53 11.03 4.45
N PHE A 25 13.41 12.36 4.39
CA PHE A 25 12.25 13.06 4.99
C PHE A 25 10.92 12.59 4.37
N GLU A 26 10.85 12.57 3.04
CA GLU A 26 9.70 12.08 2.27
C GLU A 26 9.40 10.61 2.63
N GLY A 27 10.42 9.75 2.59
CA GLY A 27 10.25 8.32 2.85
C GLY A 27 9.83 7.99 4.28
N ARG A 28 10.16 8.82 5.28
CA ARG A 28 9.63 8.65 6.65
C ARG A 28 8.12 8.85 6.70
N GLY A 29 7.61 9.93 6.12
CA GLY A 29 6.17 10.23 6.11
C GLY A 29 5.36 9.18 5.36
N TRP A 30 5.85 8.73 4.20
CA TRP A 30 5.22 7.64 3.45
C TRP A 30 5.32 6.29 4.15
N SER A 31 6.45 5.98 4.80
CA SER A 31 6.58 4.73 5.55
C SER A 31 5.59 4.67 6.70
N LEU A 32 5.44 5.78 7.43
CA LEU A 32 4.45 5.90 8.49
C LEU A 32 3.03 5.71 7.96
N ALA A 33 2.69 6.31 6.81
CA ALA A 33 1.37 6.16 6.20
C ALA A 33 1.07 4.70 5.77
N ILE A 34 2.07 4.01 5.23
CA ILE A 34 1.97 2.60 4.83
C ILE A 34 1.80 1.71 6.07
N GLU A 35 2.55 1.97 7.14
CA GLU A 35 2.45 1.22 8.40
C GLU A 35 1.12 1.46 9.12
N GLN A 36 0.60 2.69 9.11
CA GLN A 36 -0.73 3.02 9.62
C GLN A 36 -1.83 2.29 8.82
N ALA A 37 -1.74 2.30 7.48
CA ALA A 37 -2.67 1.56 6.64
C ALA A 37 -2.62 0.06 6.93
N LEU A 38 -1.41 -0.51 7.10
CA LEU A 38 -1.26 -1.91 7.46
C LEU A 38 -1.91 -2.22 8.82
N SER A 39 -1.64 -1.41 9.85
CA SER A 39 -2.25 -1.58 11.17
C SER A 39 -3.77 -1.47 11.14
N TYR A 40 -4.31 -0.55 10.34
CA TYR A 40 -5.75 -0.41 10.13
C TYR A 40 -6.35 -1.68 9.51
N TYR A 41 -5.72 -2.21 8.46
CA TYR A 41 -6.22 -3.41 7.80
C TYR A 41 -6.00 -4.68 8.61
N ASP A 42 -4.94 -4.80 9.41
CA ASP A 42 -4.78 -5.94 10.32
C ASP A 42 -5.97 -6.08 11.28
N GLN A 43 -6.59 -4.96 11.67
CA GLN A 43 -7.74 -4.93 12.58
C GLN A 43 -9.09 -5.06 11.87
N THR A 44 -9.20 -4.52 10.65
CA THR A 44 -10.51 -4.39 9.96
C THR A 44 -10.69 -5.36 8.80
N ASP A 45 -9.61 -5.74 8.12
CA ASP A 45 -9.63 -6.62 6.95
C ASP A 45 -8.28 -7.33 6.74
N PRO A 46 -8.10 -8.52 7.32
CA PRO A 46 -6.86 -9.29 7.21
C PRO A 46 -6.48 -9.67 5.78
N ILE A 47 -7.44 -9.76 4.84
CA ILE A 47 -7.15 -10.08 3.44
C ILE A 47 -6.44 -8.89 2.79
N ARG A 48 -6.92 -7.68 3.01
CA ARG A 48 -6.26 -6.45 2.51
C ARG A 48 -4.90 -6.23 3.16
N ALA A 49 -4.74 -6.54 4.45
CA ALA A 49 -3.43 -6.50 5.11
C ALA A 49 -2.44 -7.49 4.47
N ARG A 50 -2.88 -8.72 4.20
CA ARG A 50 -2.05 -9.74 3.55
C ARG A 50 -1.74 -9.40 2.10
N LEU A 51 -2.68 -8.82 1.35
CA LEU A 51 -2.43 -8.27 0.01
C LEU A 51 -1.32 -7.21 0.05
N LEU A 52 -1.40 -6.25 0.98
CA LEU A 52 -0.40 -5.19 1.14
C LEU A 52 0.99 -5.77 1.41
N ARG A 53 1.11 -6.70 2.37
CA ARG A 53 2.38 -7.39 2.68
C ARG A 53 2.93 -8.13 1.47
N MET A 54 2.15 -9.03 0.88
CA MET A 54 2.61 -9.88 -0.21
C MET A 54 3.00 -9.05 -1.44
N ARG A 55 2.17 -8.08 -1.83
CA ARG A 55 2.42 -7.29 -3.05
C ARG A 55 3.59 -6.33 -2.91
N TYR A 56 3.75 -5.70 -1.75
CA TYR A 56 4.63 -4.55 -1.60
C TYR A 56 5.82 -4.75 -0.67
N PHE A 57 5.75 -5.69 0.27
CA PHE A 57 6.86 -5.96 1.20
C PHE A 57 7.62 -7.20 0.73
N GLU A 58 6.90 -8.22 0.26
CA GLU A 58 7.47 -9.45 -0.29
C GLU A 58 7.68 -9.38 -1.81
N HIS A 59 7.23 -8.30 -2.47
CA HIS A 59 7.37 -8.07 -3.91
C HIS A 59 6.80 -9.20 -4.80
N ARG A 60 5.76 -9.88 -4.34
CA ARG A 60 5.06 -10.94 -5.10
C ARG A 60 4.35 -10.39 -6.33
N SER A 61 4.19 -11.24 -7.35
CA SER A 61 3.43 -10.90 -8.57
C SER A 61 1.93 -10.71 -8.25
N ILE A 62 1.17 -10.11 -9.16
CA ILE A 62 -0.28 -9.95 -8.95
C ILE A 62 -0.95 -11.32 -8.98
N GLU A 63 -0.48 -12.18 -9.87
CA GLU A 63 -0.91 -13.55 -10.09
C GLU A 63 -0.72 -14.40 -8.82
N ASP A 64 0.48 -14.35 -8.22
CA ASP A 64 0.78 -15.08 -6.98
C ASP A 64 -0.09 -14.60 -5.82
N VAL A 65 -0.34 -13.29 -5.74
CA VAL A 65 -1.18 -12.70 -4.70
C VAL A 65 -2.63 -13.13 -4.87
N MET A 66 -3.14 -13.09 -6.11
CA MET A 66 -4.50 -13.52 -6.43
C MET A 66 -4.69 -15.01 -6.14
N GLU A 67 -3.74 -15.85 -6.53
CA GLU A 67 -3.76 -17.29 -6.26
C GLU A 67 -3.75 -17.58 -4.76
N GLN A 68 -2.78 -17.02 -4.03
CA GLN A 68 -2.62 -17.30 -2.60
C GLN A 68 -3.74 -16.76 -1.72
N LEU A 69 -4.41 -15.70 -2.16
CA LEU A 69 -5.56 -15.12 -1.45
C LEU A 69 -6.91 -15.58 -2.02
N ASN A 70 -6.91 -16.48 -3.01
CA ASN A 70 -8.11 -16.95 -3.72
C ASN A 70 -9.00 -15.79 -4.23
N LEU A 71 -8.38 -14.78 -4.84
CA LEU A 71 -9.06 -13.59 -5.34
C LEU A 71 -9.28 -13.66 -6.84
N SER A 72 -10.49 -13.27 -7.28
CA SER A 72 -10.71 -12.92 -8.67
C SER A 72 -10.00 -11.61 -9.03
N TYR A 73 -9.77 -11.38 -10.32
CA TYR A 73 -9.13 -10.15 -10.79
C TYR A 73 -9.89 -8.89 -10.37
N SER A 74 -11.22 -8.90 -10.48
CA SER A 74 -12.06 -7.77 -10.07
C SER A 74 -11.98 -7.50 -8.56
N THR A 75 -11.91 -8.56 -7.74
CA THR A 75 -11.75 -8.45 -6.28
C THR A 75 -10.38 -7.88 -5.93
N TYR A 76 -9.32 -8.36 -6.59
CA TYR A 76 -7.97 -7.83 -6.44
C TYR A 76 -7.92 -6.34 -6.83
N GLN A 77 -8.47 -5.95 -7.97
CA GLN A 77 -8.46 -4.56 -8.41
C GLN A 77 -9.17 -3.63 -7.42
N LYS A 78 -10.30 -4.06 -6.86
CA LYS A 78 -11.03 -3.30 -5.83
C LYS A 78 -10.20 -3.17 -4.56
N ALA A 79 -9.70 -4.30 -4.02
CA ALA A 79 -8.88 -4.30 -2.81
C ALA A 79 -7.62 -3.43 -2.99
N HIS A 80 -6.95 -3.54 -4.13
CA HIS A 80 -5.79 -2.72 -4.50
C HIS A 80 -6.11 -1.23 -4.55
N SER A 81 -7.24 -0.87 -5.17
CA SER A 81 -7.71 0.51 -5.23
C SER A 81 -8.00 1.10 -3.85
N ASP A 82 -8.62 0.30 -2.98
CA ASP A 82 -8.94 0.69 -1.61
C ASP A 82 -7.66 0.89 -0.79
N LEU A 83 -6.69 -0.02 -0.90
CA LEU A 83 -5.37 0.12 -0.27
C LEU A 83 -4.69 1.44 -0.63
N LEU A 84 -4.64 1.77 -1.92
CA LEU A 84 -4.04 3.03 -2.38
C LEU A 84 -4.78 4.25 -1.82
N SER A 85 -6.11 4.17 -1.72
CA SER A 85 -6.91 5.27 -1.18
C SER A 85 -6.66 5.47 0.31
N THR A 86 -6.60 4.39 1.09
CA THR A 86 -6.32 4.44 2.54
C THR A 86 -4.92 4.95 2.83
N ILE A 87 -3.91 4.49 2.09
CA ILE A 87 -2.54 4.99 2.24
C ILE A 87 -2.48 6.47 1.88
N ALA A 88 -3.17 6.90 0.83
CA ALA A 88 -3.23 8.32 0.47
C ALA A 88 -3.88 9.19 1.57
N VAL A 89 -4.90 8.69 2.27
CA VAL A 89 -5.50 9.41 3.41
C VAL A 89 -4.48 9.59 4.53
N TYR A 90 -3.78 8.53 4.92
CA TYR A 90 -2.72 8.63 5.94
C TYR A 90 -1.54 9.49 5.48
N ALA A 91 -1.16 9.41 4.20
CA ALA A 91 -0.09 10.22 3.65
C ALA A 91 -0.43 11.71 3.67
N ALA A 92 -1.67 12.09 3.34
CA ALA A 92 -2.16 13.46 3.46
C ALA A 92 -2.15 13.93 4.93
N HIS A 93 -2.61 13.08 5.86
CA HIS A 93 -2.56 13.37 7.29
C HIS A 93 -1.11 13.60 7.79
N ASN A 94 -0.15 12.89 7.21
CA ASN A 94 1.28 13.00 7.52
C ASN A 94 2.01 14.09 6.69
N GLY A 95 1.28 14.95 5.96
CA GLY A 95 1.83 16.06 5.17
C GLY A 95 2.60 15.66 3.91
N GLN A 96 2.30 14.48 3.33
CA GLN A 96 2.97 13.94 2.13
C GLN A 96 2.16 14.08 0.84
N LEU A 97 0.92 14.57 0.92
CA LEU A 97 -0.02 14.76 -0.18
C LEU A 97 -0.79 16.07 -0.06
#